data_AF-A0A2G0WHZ0-F1
#
_entry.id   AF-A0A2G0WHZ0-F1
#
_cell.length_a   1.000
_cell.length_b   1.000
_cell.length_c   1.000
_cell.angle_alpha   90.00
_cell.angle_beta   90.00
_cell.angle_gamma   90.00
#
_symmetry.space_group_name_H-M   'P 1'
#
loop_
_entity.id
_entity.type
_entity.pdbx_description
1 polymer ?
#
loop_
_entity_poly.entity_id
_entity_poly.type
_entity_poly.pdbx_seq_one_letter_code
_entity_poly.pdbx_strand_id
1 'polypeptide(L)'
;MFTTPFTTFVEEQIAQAEQKLYTGKSARLDDVAYGKLGFYLALRRVLEGTSTSEDLGLIEAVNDTLQALQLLDGDETFLSGIKQEIAGKGPRQP
;
A
#
# COMPACT_ATOMS: atom_id res chain seq x y z
N MET A 1 13.12 -10.97 -1.93
CA MET A 1 12.87 -9.54 -2.16
C MET A 1 13.97 -8.72 -1.52
N PHE A 2 14.36 -7.60 -2.13
CA PHE A 2 15.17 -6.62 -1.43
C PHE A 2 14.27 -5.82 -0.49
N THR A 3 14.67 -5.73 0.78
CA THR A 3 14.00 -4.86 1.75
C THR A 3 14.30 -3.41 1.39
N THR A 4 13.28 -2.68 0.96
CA THR A 4 13.31 -1.21 0.79
C THR A 4 12.69 -0.53 2.02
N PRO A 5 12.99 0.74 2.29
CA PRO A 5 12.33 1.50 3.35
C PRO A 5 10.80 1.44 3.25
N PHE A 6 10.26 1.43 2.03
CA PHE A 6 8.83 1.31 1.81
C PHE A 6 8.28 -0.07 2.16
N THR A 7 8.95 -1.16 1.77
CA THR A 7 8.51 -2.51 2.21
C THR A 7 8.59 -2.68 3.72
N THR A 8 9.58 -2.09 4.38
CA THR A 8 9.67 -2.07 5.86
C THR A 8 8.48 -1.34 6.47
N PHE A 9 8.13 -0.16 5.94
CA PHE A 9 6.95 0.59 6.38
C PHE A 9 5.67 -0.25 6.24
N VAL A 10 5.49 -0.98 5.13
CA VAL A 10 4.31 -1.85 4.95
C VAL A 10 4.25 -2.94 6.04
N GLU A 11 5.36 -3.63 6.32
CA GLU A 11 5.40 -4.64 7.39
C GLU A 11 5.15 -4.06 8.78
N GLU A 12 5.68 -2.87 9.07
CA GLU A 12 5.43 -2.18 10.34
C GLU A 12 3.94 -1.84 10.52
N GLN A 13 3.28 -1.41 9.45
CA GLN A 13 1.84 -1.09 9.48
C GLN A 13 0.98 -2.34 9.66
N ILE A 14 1.37 -3.48 9.07
CA ILE A 14 0.74 -4.79 9.31
C ILE A 14 0.87 -5.15 10.78
N ALA A 15 2.09 -5.16 11.32
CA ALA A 15 2.35 -5.52 12.71
C ALA A 15 1.58 -4.62 13.70
N GLN A 16 1.51 -3.31 13.44
CA GLN A 16 0.73 -2.38 14.26
C GLN A 16 -0.78 -2.65 14.20
N ALA A 17 -1.31 -3.00 13.02
CA ALA A 17 -2.72 -3.31 12.86
C ALA A 17 -3.09 -4.61 13.59
N GLU A 18 -2.27 -5.65 13.45
CA GLU A 18 -2.41 -6.92 14.17
C GLU A 18 -2.36 -6.71 15.70
N GLN A 19 -1.39 -5.94 16.18
CA GLN A 19 -1.29 -5.62 17.61
C GLN A 19 -2.53 -4.87 18.12
N LYS A 20 -3.10 -3.97 17.33
CA LYS A 20 -4.31 -3.23 17.70
C LYS A 20 -5.55 -4.12 17.74
N LEU A 21 -5.67 -5.08 16.83
CA LEU A 21 -6.76 -6.08 16.89
C LEU A 21 -6.65 -6.96 18.13
N TYR A 22 -5.43 -7.26 18.58
CA TYR A 22 -5.22 -8.07 19.78
C TYR A 22 -5.40 -7.29 21.10
N THR A 23 -4.95 -6.03 21.13
CA THR A 23 -4.95 -5.21 22.36
C THR A 23 -6.11 -4.22 22.44
N GLY A 24 -6.91 -4.14 21.39
CA GLY A 24 -8.04 -3.24 21.23
C GLY A 24 -9.07 -3.36 22.35
N LYS A 25 -9.66 -2.22 22.74
CA LYS A 25 -10.67 -2.15 23.80
C LYS A 25 -12.01 -1.61 23.29
N SER A 26 -12.18 -1.51 21.98
CA SER A 26 -13.41 -0.99 21.37
C SER A 26 -13.54 -1.52 19.94
N ALA A 27 -14.74 -2.02 19.62
CA ALA A 27 -15.09 -2.50 18.28
C ALA A 27 -14.77 -1.48 17.18
N ARG A 28 -14.97 -0.18 17.45
CA ARG A 28 -14.63 0.89 16.50
C ARG A 28 -13.13 0.92 16.15
N LEU A 29 -12.26 0.68 17.14
CA LEU A 29 -10.81 0.65 16.90
C LEU A 29 -10.40 -0.63 16.18
N ASP A 30 -11.09 -1.73 16.46
CA ASP A 30 -10.88 -3.01 15.79
C ASP A 30 -11.27 -2.92 14.31
N ASP A 31 -12.42 -2.31 13.99
CA ASP A 31 -12.87 -2.07 12.61
C ASP A 31 -11.84 -1.26 11.80
N VAL A 32 -11.26 -0.22 12.41
CA VAL A 32 -10.21 0.59 11.78
C VAL A 32 -8.94 -0.21 11.57
N ALA A 33 -8.53 -1.01 12.56
CA ALA A 33 -7.35 -1.85 12.45
C ALA A 33 -7.53 -2.94 11.38
N TYR A 34 -8.72 -3.54 11.32
CA TYR A 34 -9.08 -4.54 10.31
C TYR A 34 -9.03 -3.97 8.89
N GLY A 35 -9.62 -2.79 8.67
CA GLY A 35 -9.56 -2.12 7.36
C GLY A 35 -8.13 -1.81 6.93
N LYS A 36 -7.30 -1.32 7.85
CA LYS A 36 -5.86 -1.08 7.58
C LYS A 36 -5.13 -2.38 7.24
N LEU A 37 -5.35 -3.44 8.03
CA LEU A 37 -4.72 -4.73 7.82
C LEU A 37 -5.04 -5.28 6.43
N GLY A 38 -6.32 -5.23 6.02
CA GLY A 38 -6.73 -5.65 4.68
C GLY A 38 -5.98 -4.93 3.55
N PHE A 39 -5.90 -3.60 3.62
CA PHE A 39 -5.16 -2.81 2.64
C PHE A 39 -3.66 -3.16 2.59
N TYR A 40 -2.98 -3.18 3.74
CA TYR A 40 -1.54 -3.42 3.76
C TYR A 40 -1.16 -4.85 3.37
N LEU A 41 -2.00 -5.85 3.67
CA LEU A 41 -1.80 -7.22 3.20
C LEU A 41 -1.94 -7.34 1.68
N ALA A 42 -2.92 -6.67 1.07
CA ALA A 42 -3.07 -6.62 -0.38
C ALA A 42 -1.86 -5.93 -1.03
N LEU A 43 -1.44 -4.79 -0.47
CA LEU A 43 -0.27 -4.04 -0.93
C LEU A 43 1.00 -4.89 -0.87
N ARG A 44 1.24 -5.62 0.23
CA ARG A 44 2.39 -6.54 0.34
C ARG A 44 2.39 -7.57 -0.80
N ARG A 45 1.25 -8.23 -1.05
CA ARG A 45 1.14 -9.21 -2.13
C ARG A 45 1.37 -8.60 -3.52
N VAL A 46 0.89 -7.38 -3.76
CA VAL A 46 1.16 -6.66 -5.01
C VAL A 46 2.65 -6.38 -5.18
N LEU A 47 3.33 -5.92 -4.11
CA LEU A 47 4.77 -5.70 -4.14
C LEU A 47 5.53 -7.00 -4.39
N GLU A 48 5.10 -8.10 -3.77
CA GLU A 48 5.68 -9.46 -3.91
C GLU A 48 5.42 -10.12 -5.26
N GLY A 49 4.51 -9.59 -6.07
CA GLY A 49 4.06 -10.23 -7.31
C GLY A 49 3.20 -11.48 -7.07
N THR A 50 2.58 -11.59 -5.90
CA THR A 50 1.75 -12.72 -5.45
C THR A 50 0.28 -12.35 -5.26
N SER A 51 -0.13 -11.18 -5.77
CA SER A 51 -1.48 -10.62 -5.61
C SER A 51 -2.57 -11.41 -6.34
N THR A 52 -3.73 -11.48 -5.72
CA THR A 52 -4.98 -11.97 -6.30
C THR A 52 -5.69 -10.87 -7.11
N SER A 53 -6.73 -11.23 -7.88
CA SER A 53 -7.58 -10.24 -8.55
C SER A 53 -8.29 -9.29 -7.58
N GLU A 54 -8.64 -9.77 -6.37
CA GLU A 54 -9.24 -8.94 -5.33
C GLU A 54 -8.24 -7.91 -4.80
N ASP A 55 -6.99 -8.32 -4.57
CA ASP A 55 -5.92 -7.41 -4.16
C ASP A 55 -5.70 -6.31 -5.21
N LEU A 56 -5.67 -6.68 -6.50
CA LEU A 56 -5.51 -5.73 -7.59
C LEU A 56 -6.67 -4.74 -7.65
N GLY A 57 -7.92 -5.21 -7.55
CA GLY A 57 -9.10 -4.35 -7.55
C GLY A 57 -9.13 -3.40 -6.36
N LEU A 58 -8.69 -3.84 -5.17
CA LEU A 58 -8.56 -2.96 -4.00
C LEU A 58 -7.55 -1.83 -4.23
N ILE A 59 -6.36 -2.16 -4.75
CA ILE A 59 -5.32 -1.18 -5.04
C ILE A 59 -5.72 -0.24 -6.19
N GLU A 60 -6.38 -0.77 -7.22
CA GLU A 60 -6.93 -0.01 -8.35
C GLU A 60 -7.98 1.01 -7.88
N ALA A 61 -8.95 0.60 -7.05
CA ALA A 61 -9.95 1.52 -6.51
C ALA A 61 -9.34 2.69 -5.72
N VAL A 62 -8.22 2.44 -5.01
CA VAL A 62 -7.47 3.52 -4.34
C VAL A 62 -6.83 4.45 -5.36
N ASN A 63 -6.19 3.92 -6.42
CA ASN A 63 -5.61 4.74 -7.48
C ASN A 63 -6.69 5.56 -8.20
N ASP A 64 -7.80 4.95 -8.60
CA ASP A 64 -8.92 5.61 -9.27
C ASP A 64 -9.46 6.78 -8.43
N THR A 65 -9.54 6.59 -7.11
CA THR A 65 -9.96 7.65 -6.18
C THR A 65 -8.96 8.81 -6.17
N LEU A 66 -7.65 8.52 -6.11
CA LEU A 66 -6.61 9.55 -6.12
C LEU A 66 -6.57 10.30 -7.46
N GLN A 67 -6.74 9.59 -8.58
CA GLN A 67 -6.82 10.18 -9.91
C GLN A 67 -8.08 11.05 -10.08
N ALA A 68 -9.23 10.58 -9.59
CA ALA A 68 -10.47 11.36 -9.58
C ALA A 68 -10.35 12.65 -8.76
N LEU A 69 -9.54 12.62 -7.68
CA LEU A 69 -9.18 13.79 -6.89
C LEU A 69 -8.05 14.64 -7.50
N GLN A 70 -7.52 14.24 -8.66
CA GLN A 70 -6.39 14.89 -9.35
C GLN A 70 -5.11 14.97 -8.48
N LEU A 71 -4.93 14.00 -7.57
CA LEU A 71 -3.70 13.84 -6.78
C LEU A 71 -2.65 12.97 -7.49
N LEU A 72 -3.09 12.24 -8.52
CA LEU A 72 -2.28 11.48 -9.46
C LEU A 72 -2.80 11.77 -10.87
N ASP A 73 -1.91 11.81 -11.85
CA ASP A 73 -2.31 11.85 -13.26
C ASP A 73 -2.98 10.52 -13.67
N GLY A 74 -3.80 10.53 -14.73
CA GLY A 74 -4.69 9.41 -15.09
C GLY A 74 -3.99 8.09 -15.44
N ASP A 75 -2.69 8.12 -15.73
CA ASP A 75 -1.85 6.95 -15.96
C ASP A 75 -0.87 6.66 -14.79
N GLU A 76 -0.85 7.53 -13.78
CA GLU A 76 -0.04 7.36 -12.58
C GLU A 76 -0.75 6.54 -11.51
N THR A 77 0.02 5.72 -10.79
CA THR A 77 -0.42 5.00 -9.61
C THR A 77 0.45 5.43 -8.44
N PHE A 78 -0.02 5.28 -7.20
CA PHE A 78 0.84 5.57 -6.04
C PHE A 78 2.07 4.63 -5.98
N LEU A 79 2.03 3.51 -6.71
CA LEU A 79 3.16 2.58 -6.89
C LEU A 79 4.11 2.98 -8.03
N SER A 80 3.71 3.89 -8.93
CA SER A 80 4.54 4.33 -10.05
C SER A 80 5.85 5.00 -9.58
N GLY A 81 5.87 5.60 -8.38
CA GLY A 81 7.08 6.11 -7.74
C GLY A 81 8.10 5.02 -7.34
N ILE A 82 7.63 3.81 -7.01
CA ILE A 82 8.48 2.71 -6.51
C ILE A 82 9.29 2.06 -7.65
N LYS A 83 8.70 1.99 -8.85
CA LYS A 83 9.42 1.49 -10.03
C LYS A 83 10.65 2.35 -10.36
N GLN A 84 10.64 3.65 -10.07
CA GLN A 84 11.77 4.53 -10.36
C GLN A 84 12.97 4.31 -9.42
N GLU A 85 12.70 3.99 -8.15
CA GLU A 85 13.75 3.74 -7.14
C GLU A 85 14.44 2.39 -7.34
N ILE A 86 13.71 1.37 -7.82
CA ILE A 86 14.27 0.06 -8.18
C ILE A 86 14.96 0.08 -9.55
N ALA A 87 14.55 0.96 -10.47
CA ALA A 87 15.08 1.01 -11.84
C ALA A 87 16.34 1.89 -12.03
N GLY A 88 16.91 2.47 -10.98
CA GLY A 88 18.21 3.15 -11.06
C GLY A 88 18.27 4.30 -12.09
N LYS A 89 17.20 5.07 -12.27
CA LYS A 89 17.24 6.27 -13.13
C LYS A 89 17.45 7.51 -12.27
N GLY A 90 18.59 8.17 -12.52
CA GLY A 90 19.04 9.40 -11.87
C GLY A 90 18.09 10.58 -12.03
N PRO A 91 18.43 11.74 -11.43
CA PRO A 91 17.50 12.84 -11.22
C PRO A 91 16.93 13.34 -12.54
N ARG A 92 15.63 13.64 -12.56
CA ARG A 92 15.01 14.40 -13.65
C ARG A 92 15.78 15.72 -13.78
N GLN A 93 16.56 15.83 -14.85
CA GLN A 93 17.05 17.11 -15.36
C GLN A 93 15.87 17.88 -15.99
N PRO A 94 15.96 19.23 -15.99
CA PRO A 94 14.90 20.14 -15.57
C PRO A 94 13.64 20.15 -16.44
#